data_AF-A0A7R9HSE6-F1
#
_entry.id   AF-A0A7R9HSE6-F1
#
_cell.length_a   1.000
_cell.length_b   1.000
_cell.length_c   1.000
_cell.angle_alpha   90.00
_cell.angle_beta   90.00
_cell.angle_gamma   90.00
#
_symmetry.space_group_name_H-M   'P 1'
#
loop_
_entity.id
_entity.type
_entity.pdbx_description
1 polymer ?
#
loop_
_entity_poly.entity_id
_entity_poly.type
_entity_poly.pdbx_seq_one_letter_code
_entity_poly.pdbx_strand_id
1 'polypeptide(L)'
;AGVSGPNVGDMFIWMPKEHLYVLVYLVTVMHSMQAGYMDKAQKYTDKALMQIEKLKIVDNKPILSVFQLMLLEHIIMCRLVMGNKSLALQEISQACALCHSQHRLLVTHRPQLHTLLGLYAMSMNCMEAAEAQFTAALRVPWSLHILHTNHFP
;
A
#
# COMPACT_ATOMS: atom_id res chain seq x y z
N ALA A 1 -48.45 -2.98 -16.98
CA ALA A 1 -47.64 -3.83 -16.09
C ALA A 1 -46.59 -4.51 -16.97
N GLY A 2 -45.29 -4.30 -16.88
CA GLY A 2 -44.45 -3.81 -15.79
C GLY A 2 -43.41 -4.90 -15.49
N VAL A 3 -42.28 -4.91 -16.20
CA VAL A 3 -41.01 -5.53 -15.76
C VAL A 3 -39.88 -4.78 -16.47
N SER A 4 -39.39 -3.69 -15.88
CA SER A 4 -38.04 -3.19 -16.12
C SER A 4 -37.10 -4.05 -15.27
N GLY A 5 -36.35 -4.94 -15.92
CA GLY A 5 -35.24 -5.64 -15.24
C GLY A 5 -34.22 -4.63 -14.72
N PRO A 6 -33.48 -4.94 -13.65
CA PRO A 6 -32.48 -4.01 -13.13
C PRO A 6 -31.42 -3.76 -14.19
N ASN A 7 -31.32 -2.50 -14.64
CA ASN A 7 -30.28 -2.06 -15.56
C ASN A 7 -28.91 -2.30 -14.90
N VAL A 8 -28.19 -3.30 -15.42
CA VAL A 8 -26.81 -3.63 -14.98
C VAL A 8 -25.86 -2.43 -15.15
N GLY A 9 -26.21 -1.47 -16.01
CA GLY A 9 -25.47 -0.22 -16.22
C GLY A 9 -25.58 0.82 -15.09
N ASP A 10 -26.51 0.68 -14.14
CA ASP A 10 -26.73 1.65 -13.06
C ASP A 10 -25.97 1.32 -11.76
N MET A 11 -25.23 0.20 -11.70
CA MET A 11 -24.48 -0.22 -10.51
C MET A 11 -23.04 0.29 -10.44
N PHE A 12 -22.74 1.46 -11.04
CA PHE A 12 -21.45 2.09 -10.81
C PHE A 12 -21.41 2.70 -9.41
N ILE A 13 -20.98 1.90 -8.43
CA ILE A 13 -20.76 2.37 -7.06
C ILE A 13 -19.49 3.23 -7.09
N TRP A 14 -19.69 4.54 -7.19
CA TRP A 14 -18.61 5.51 -7.07
C TRP A 14 -17.92 5.39 -5.71
N MET A 15 -16.60 5.58 -5.69
CA MET A 15 -15.86 5.69 -4.45
C MET A 15 -16.40 6.87 -3.63
N PRO A 16 -16.71 6.71 -2.33
CA PRO A 16 -17.18 7.82 -1.51
C PRO A 16 -16.16 8.96 -1.47
N LYS A 17 -16.64 10.20 -1.40
CA LYS A 17 -15.82 11.42 -1.47
C LYS A 17 -14.67 11.40 -0.46
N GLU A 18 -14.90 10.84 0.72
CA GLU A 18 -13.94 10.76 1.81
C GLU A 18 -12.77 9.83 1.48
N HIS A 19 -13.06 8.73 0.78
CA HIS A 19 -12.04 7.78 0.31
C HIS A 19 -11.26 8.36 -0.87
N LEU A 20 -11.93 9.09 -1.76
CA LEU A 20 -11.29 9.80 -2.87
C LEU A 20 -10.27 10.83 -2.38
N TYR A 21 -10.55 11.50 -1.26
CA TYR A 21 -9.61 12.44 -0.65
C TYR A 21 -8.29 11.76 -0.21
N VAL A 22 -8.39 10.56 0.40
CA VAL A 22 -7.22 9.75 0.76
C VAL A 22 -6.45 9.34 -0.49
N LEU A 23 -7.15 8.92 -1.55
CA LEU A 23 -6.52 8.55 -2.82
C LEU A 23 -5.74 9.71 -3.45
N VAL A 24 -6.30 10.93 -3.44
CA VAL A 24 -5.60 12.13 -3.95
C VAL A 24 -4.31 12.39 -3.15
N TYR A 25 -4.34 12.21 -1.84
CA TYR A 25 -3.13 12.32 -1.04
C TYR A 25 -2.10 11.24 -1.37
N LEU A 26 -2.52 9.99 -1.50
CA LEU A 26 -1.63 8.90 -1.89
C LEU A 26 -0.94 9.20 -3.23
N VAL A 27 -1.69 9.60 -4.27
CA VAL A 27 -1.11 10.00 -5.57
C VAL A 27 -0.14 11.17 -5.41
N THR A 28 -0.48 12.15 -4.57
CA THR A 28 0.40 13.29 -4.26
C THR A 28 1.72 12.85 -3.61
N VAL A 29 1.67 11.90 -2.68
CA VAL A 29 2.85 11.32 -2.03
C VAL A 29 3.73 10.63 -3.07
N MET A 30 3.15 9.76 -3.90
CA MET A 30 3.87 9.03 -4.95
C MET A 30 4.61 9.97 -5.89
N HIS A 31 3.90 10.98 -6.42
CA HIS A 31 4.49 11.96 -7.33
C HIS A 31 5.56 12.80 -6.65
N SER A 32 5.34 13.23 -5.40
CA SER A 32 6.32 14.03 -4.66
C SER A 32 7.60 13.23 -4.38
N MET A 33 7.48 11.96 -4.02
CA MET A 33 8.62 11.06 -3.81
C MET A 33 9.43 10.87 -5.10
N GLN A 34 8.75 10.59 -6.22
CA GLN A 34 9.40 10.43 -7.53
C GLN A 34 10.12 11.71 -7.99
N ALA A 35 9.57 12.88 -7.68
CA ALA A 35 10.17 14.17 -7.98
C ALA A 35 11.29 14.58 -6.99
N GLY A 36 11.60 13.76 -5.98
CA GLY A 36 12.62 14.09 -4.97
C GLY A 36 12.13 15.00 -3.83
N TYR A 37 10.86 15.39 -3.81
CA TYR A 37 10.28 16.26 -2.78
C TYR A 37 9.87 15.46 -1.53
N MET A 38 10.87 14.93 -0.83
CA MET A 38 10.66 14.01 0.30
C MET A 38 9.90 14.66 1.47
N ASP A 39 10.20 15.90 1.85
CA ASP A 39 9.48 16.60 2.93
C ASP A 39 7.99 16.78 2.61
N LYS A 40 7.69 17.03 1.32
CA LYS A 40 6.32 17.12 0.84
C LYS A 40 5.63 15.75 0.91
N ALA A 41 6.30 14.69 0.47
CA ALA A 41 5.79 13.31 0.56
C ALA A 41 5.47 12.92 2.01
N GLN A 42 6.34 13.24 2.97
CA GLN A 42 6.08 12.99 4.40
C GLN A 42 4.84 13.74 4.89
N LYS A 43 4.78 15.06 4.65
CA LYS A 43 3.64 15.90 5.10
C LYS A 43 2.29 15.40 4.58
N TYR A 44 2.22 14.93 3.33
CA TYR A 44 0.97 14.41 2.77
C TYR A 44 0.67 12.98 3.25
N THR A 45 1.69 12.19 3.59
CA THR A 45 1.52 10.89 4.25
C THR A 45 0.85 11.06 5.61
N ASP A 46 1.35 11.95 6.45
CA ASP A 46 0.79 12.20 7.79
C ASP A 46 -0.69 12.63 7.72
N LYS A 47 -1.02 13.51 6.77
CA LYS A 47 -2.40 13.94 6.51
C LYS A 47 -3.29 12.78 6.07
N ALA A 48 -2.79 11.90 5.21
CA ALA A 48 -3.55 10.77 4.70
C ALA A 48 -3.78 9.72 5.79
N LEU A 49 -2.76 9.40 6.59
CA LEU A 49 -2.87 8.47 7.71
C LEU A 49 -3.86 8.98 8.77
N MET A 50 -3.76 10.25 9.15
CA MET A 50 -4.72 10.87 10.08
C MET A 50 -6.16 10.81 9.53
N GLN A 51 -6.35 11.01 8.22
CA GLN A 51 -7.66 10.88 7.60
C GLN A 51 -8.16 9.44 7.61
N ILE A 52 -7.29 8.47 7.34
CA ILE A 52 -7.62 7.04 7.39
C ILE A 52 -8.08 6.65 8.80
N GLU A 53 -7.36 7.07 9.85
CA GLU A 53 -7.73 6.78 11.24
C GLU A 53 -9.13 7.30 11.57
N LYS A 54 -9.42 8.56 11.17
CA LYS A 54 -10.76 9.14 11.33
C LYS A 54 -11.83 8.32 10.62
N LEU A 55 -11.57 7.89 9.38
CA LEU A 55 -12.54 7.11 8.61
C LEU A 55 -12.74 5.71 9.18
N LYS A 56 -11.68 5.06 9.69
CA LYS A 56 -11.78 3.74 10.32
C LYS A 56 -12.63 3.71 11.58
N ILE A 57 -12.70 4.83 12.32
CA ILE A 57 -13.58 4.97 13.48
C ILE A 57 -15.05 4.98 13.05
N VAL A 58 -15.37 5.66 11.94
CA VAL A 58 -16.74 5.78 11.43
C VAL A 58 -17.18 4.50 10.72
N ASP A 59 -16.35 4.00 9.78
CA ASP A 59 -16.61 2.81 9.00
C ASP A 59 -15.28 2.22 8.50
N ASN A 60 -14.88 1.08 9.08
CA ASN A 60 -13.61 0.43 8.79
C ASN A 60 -13.66 -0.40 7.49
N LYS A 61 -13.76 0.28 6.35
CA LYS A 61 -13.77 -0.38 5.03
C LYS A 61 -12.39 -0.96 4.68
N PRO A 62 -12.31 -2.15 4.06
CA PRO A 62 -11.04 -2.79 3.69
C PRO A 62 -10.11 -1.93 2.82
N ILE A 63 -10.67 -1.08 1.95
CA ILE A 63 -9.91 -0.18 1.08
C ILE A 63 -9.03 0.81 1.87
N LEU A 64 -9.44 1.21 3.08
CA LEU A 64 -8.65 2.09 3.93
C LEU A 64 -7.33 1.43 4.37
N SER A 65 -7.35 0.11 4.59
CA SER A 65 -6.15 -0.65 4.93
C SER A 65 -5.24 -0.84 3.72
N VAL A 66 -5.80 -0.95 2.51
CA VAL A 66 -5.01 -0.93 1.27
C VAL A 66 -4.29 0.41 1.12
N PHE A 67 -4.99 1.54 1.26
CA PHE A 67 -4.37 2.86 1.20
C PHE A 67 -3.32 3.08 2.28
N GLN A 68 -3.61 2.65 3.52
CA GLN A 68 -2.64 2.72 4.61
C GLN A 68 -1.36 1.95 4.28
N LEU A 69 -1.48 0.73 3.76
CA LEU A 69 -0.33 -0.07 3.39
C LEU A 69 0.49 0.59 2.27
N MET A 70 -0.16 1.09 1.22
CA MET A 70 0.53 1.79 0.13
C MET A 70 1.27 3.04 0.63
N LEU A 71 0.66 3.82 1.53
CA LEU A 71 1.32 4.97 2.16
C LEU A 71 2.55 4.54 2.95
N LEU A 72 2.45 3.44 3.72
CA LEU A 72 3.57 2.88 4.47
C LEU A 72 4.72 2.47 3.53
N GLU A 73 4.42 1.77 2.43
CA GLU A 73 5.43 1.37 1.45
C GLU A 73 6.19 2.57 0.87
N HIS A 74 5.47 3.66 0.54
CA HIS A 74 6.09 4.88 0.03
C HIS A 74 6.92 5.63 1.07
N ILE A 75 6.43 5.78 2.31
CA ILE A 75 7.18 6.47 3.35
C ILE A 75 8.42 5.68 3.76
N ILE A 76 8.38 4.35 3.77
CA ILE A 76 9.57 3.50 4.00
C ILE A 76 10.66 3.84 2.98
N MET A 77 10.32 3.89 1.68
CA MET A 77 11.26 4.27 0.63
C MET A 77 11.83 5.68 0.85
N CYS A 78 10.98 6.67 1.19
CA CYS A 78 11.45 8.01 1.55
C CYS A 78 12.46 7.98 2.71
N ARG A 79 12.16 7.24 3.79
CA ARG A 79 13.03 7.15 4.97
C ARG A 79 14.37 6.52 4.62
N LEU A 80 14.39 5.48 3.80
CA LEU A 80 15.63 4.84 3.33
C LEU A 80 16.49 5.81 2.50
N VAL A 81 15.90 6.52 1.53
CA VAL A 81 16.61 7.51 0.70
C VAL A 81 17.21 8.63 1.55
N MET A 82 16.50 9.06 2.59
CA MET A 82 16.96 10.10 3.52
C MET A 82 17.94 9.58 4.59
N GLY A 83 18.26 8.29 4.60
CA GLY A 83 19.15 7.69 5.61
C GLY A 83 18.51 7.48 6.98
N ASN A 84 17.20 7.68 7.12
CA ASN A 84 16.44 7.53 8.36
C ASN A 84 16.06 6.06 8.62
N LYS A 85 17.06 5.19 8.74
CA LYS A 85 16.90 3.72 8.79
C LYS A 85 16.04 3.24 9.96
N SER A 86 16.16 3.86 11.14
CA SER A 86 15.35 3.50 12.32
C SER A 86 13.86 3.68 12.07
N LEU A 87 13.47 4.83 11.52
CA LEU A 87 12.08 5.10 11.15
C LEU A 87 11.62 4.15 10.03
N ALA A 88 12.47 3.89 9.03
CA ALA A 88 12.14 2.92 7.98
C ALA A 88 11.79 1.54 8.56
N LEU A 89 12.57 1.05 9.53
CA LEU A 89 12.30 -0.23 10.19
C LEU A 89 10.99 -0.21 11.00
N GLN A 90 10.69 0.89 11.69
CA GLN A 90 9.43 1.04 12.41
C GLN A 90 8.23 0.97 11.46
N GLU A 91 8.29 1.67 10.33
CA GLU A 91 7.22 1.64 9.33
C GLU A 91 7.10 0.27 8.63
N ILE A 92 8.22 -0.43 8.39
CA ILE A 92 8.20 -1.82 7.91
C ILE A 92 7.47 -2.73 8.91
N SER A 93 7.75 -2.57 10.21
CA SER A 93 7.07 -3.34 11.26
C SER A 93 5.56 -3.09 11.26
N GLN A 94 5.14 -1.83 11.10
CA GLN A 94 3.72 -1.47 10.98
C GLN A 94 3.06 -2.08 9.74
N ALA A 95 3.72 -2.01 8.58
CA ALA A 95 3.24 -2.61 7.34
C ALA A 95 3.09 -4.13 7.47
N CYS A 96 4.06 -4.79 8.09
CA CYS A 96 3.98 -6.21 8.43
C CYS A 96 2.80 -6.51 9.35
N ALA A 97 2.61 -5.77 10.45
CA ALA A 97 1.50 -5.97 11.37
C ALA A 97 0.13 -5.83 10.68
N LEU A 98 -0.01 -4.81 9.82
CA LEU A 98 -1.21 -4.60 9.02
C LEU A 98 -1.48 -5.79 8.07
N CYS A 99 -0.46 -6.28 7.38
CA CYS A 99 -0.58 -7.47 6.51
C CYS A 99 -0.93 -8.74 7.29
N HIS A 100 -0.36 -8.95 8.49
CA HIS A 100 -0.72 -10.09 9.34
C HIS A 100 -2.17 -10.03 9.81
N SER A 101 -2.70 -8.83 10.07
CA SER A 101 -4.12 -8.65 10.41
C SER A 101 -5.08 -8.95 9.26
N GLN A 102 -4.60 -8.88 8.01
CA GLN A 102 -5.40 -9.02 6.80
C GLN A 102 -4.68 -9.89 5.76
N HIS A 103 -4.95 -11.20 5.80
CA HIS A 103 -4.24 -12.19 4.97
C HIS A 103 -4.21 -11.85 3.47
N ARG A 104 -5.27 -11.25 2.93
CA ARG A 104 -5.32 -10.82 1.51
C ARG A 104 -4.28 -9.74 1.18
N LEU A 105 -4.03 -8.80 2.10
CA LEU A 105 -2.97 -7.80 1.94
C LEU A 105 -1.60 -8.48 1.95
N LEU A 106 -1.37 -9.42 2.88
CA LEU A 106 -0.12 -10.17 2.94
C LEU A 106 0.14 -10.89 1.62
N VAL A 107 -0.83 -11.63 1.08
CA VAL A 107 -0.66 -12.36 -0.20
C VAL A 107 -0.30 -11.40 -1.34
N THR A 108 -0.95 -10.23 -1.39
CA THR A 108 -0.79 -9.27 -2.50
C THR A 108 0.51 -8.48 -2.40
N HIS A 109 0.89 -8.05 -1.20
CA HIS A 109 2.02 -7.14 -0.96
C HIS A 109 3.28 -7.84 -0.43
N ARG A 110 3.27 -9.16 -0.22
CA ARG A 110 4.45 -9.92 0.21
C ARG A 110 5.70 -9.67 -0.64
N PRO A 111 5.65 -9.64 -1.98
CA PRO A 111 6.83 -9.29 -2.79
C PRO A 111 7.38 -7.89 -2.45
N GLN A 112 6.48 -6.93 -2.25
CA GLN A 112 6.83 -5.55 -1.94
C GLN A 112 7.45 -5.44 -0.54
N LEU A 113 6.89 -6.13 0.47
CA LEU A 113 7.46 -6.20 1.82
C LEU A 113 8.87 -6.82 1.82
N HIS A 114 9.07 -7.93 1.10
CA HIS A 114 10.40 -8.52 0.95
C HIS A 114 11.37 -7.56 0.24
N THR A 115 10.91 -6.83 -0.78
CA THR A 115 11.72 -5.81 -1.46
C THR A 115 12.14 -4.69 -0.48
N LEU A 116 11.22 -4.17 0.33
CA LEU A 116 11.51 -3.12 1.32
C LEU A 116 12.47 -3.60 2.41
N LEU A 117 12.32 -4.83 2.89
CA LEU A 117 13.27 -5.47 3.82
C LEU A 117 14.65 -5.64 3.18
N GLY A 118 14.70 -6.03 1.91
CA GLY A 118 15.95 -6.13 1.14
C GLY A 118 16.65 -4.79 1.01
N LEU A 119 15.93 -3.74 0.64
CA LEU A 119 16.46 -2.36 0.56
C LEU A 119 16.96 -1.86 1.93
N TYR A 120 16.23 -2.16 3.00
CA TYR A 120 16.70 -1.87 4.36
C TYR A 120 18.00 -2.61 4.69
N ALA A 121 18.08 -3.92 4.40
CA ALA A 121 19.29 -4.73 4.62
C ALA A 121 20.49 -4.21 3.81
N MET A 122 20.29 -3.82 2.55
CA MET A 122 21.33 -3.15 1.74
C MET A 122 21.79 -1.85 2.41
N SER A 123 20.86 -1.05 2.93
CA SER A 123 21.20 0.20 3.63
C SER A 123 22.04 -0.03 4.90
N MET A 124 21.96 -1.24 5.48
CA MET A 124 22.74 -1.69 6.63
C MET A 124 24.02 -2.45 6.22
N ASN A 125 24.34 -2.50 4.92
CA ASN A 125 25.45 -3.25 4.34
C ASN A 125 25.37 -4.78 4.57
N CYS A 126 24.17 -5.30 4.84
CA CYS A 126 23.90 -6.73 5.00
C CYS A 126 23.50 -7.34 3.65
N MET A 127 24.45 -7.47 2.73
CA MET A 127 24.17 -7.82 1.33
C MET A 127 23.59 -9.23 1.15
N GLU A 128 24.07 -10.22 1.90
CA GLU A 128 23.51 -11.58 1.86
C GLU A 128 22.04 -11.61 2.30
N ALA A 129 21.71 -10.88 3.36
CA ALA A 129 20.33 -10.74 3.82
C ALA A 129 19.47 -10.03 2.78
N ALA A 130 20.00 -8.98 2.14
CA ALA A 130 19.30 -8.28 1.07
C ALA A 130 18.99 -9.21 -0.11
N GLU A 131 19.98 -9.96 -0.60
CA GLU A 131 19.83 -10.91 -1.68
C GLU A 131 18.79 -11.99 -1.36
N ALA A 132 18.81 -12.53 -0.13
CA ALA A 132 17.82 -13.50 0.31
C ALA A 132 16.39 -12.93 0.26
N GLN A 133 16.20 -11.67 0.67
CA GLN A 133 14.90 -11.00 0.62
C GLN A 133 14.45 -10.73 -0.81
N PHE A 134 15.33 -10.23 -1.69
CA PHE A 134 14.98 -10.02 -3.10
C PHE A 134 14.65 -11.33 -3.82
N THR A 135 15.40 -12.39 -3.53
CA THR A 135 15.09 -13.73 -4.05
C THR A 135 13.73 -14.22 -3.56
N ALA A 136 13.39 -13.99 -2.28
CA ALA A 136 12.07 -14.31 -1.76
C ALA A 136 10.96 -13.51 -2.44
N ALA A 137 11.18 -12.23 -2.76
CA ALA A 137 10.24 -11.39 -3.49
C ALA A 137 9.93 -11.95 -4.89
N LEU A 138 10.94 -12.45 -5.61
CA LEU A 138 10.78 -13.04 -6.94
C LEU A 138 10.10 -14.42 -6.94
N ARG A 139 10.23 -15.17 -5.84
CA ARG A 139 9.66 -16.52 -5.70
C ARG A 139 8.16 -16.52 -5.42
N VAL A 140 7.55 -15.38 -5.12
CA VAL A 140 6.10 -15.30 -4.93
C VAL A 140 5.44 -15.56 -6.29
N PRO A 141 4.62 -16.62 -6.43
CA PRO A 141 4.03 -16.92 -7.72
C PRO A 141 3.12 -15.77 -8.17
N TRP A 142 3.49 -15.13 -9.28
CA TRP A 142 2.62 -14.25 -10.08
C TRP A 142 1.31 -14.95 -10.52
N SER A 143 1.22 -16.26 -10.29
CA SER A 143 0.18 -17.20 -10.69
C SER A 143 -1.22 -16.93 -10.13
N LEU A 144 -1.39 -16.09 -9.10
CA LEU A 144 -2.73 -15.76 -8.59
C LEU A 144 -3.31 -14.44 -9.16
N HIS A 145 -2.51 -13.62 -9.83
CA HIS A 145 -2.99 -12.35 -10.40
C HIS A 145 -3.58 -12.50 -11.81
N ILE A 146 -3.13 -13.49 -12.59
CA ILE A 146 -3.64 -13.73 -13.96
C ILE A 146 -4.88 -14.65 -13.97
N LEU A 147 -5.08 -15.47 -12.94
CA LEU A 147 -6.25 -16.34 -12.84
C LEU A 147 -7.50 -15.64 -12.25
N HIS A 148 -7.33 -14.50 -11.58
CA HIS A 148 -8.46 -13.72 -11.04
C HIS A 148 -8.90 -12.55 -11.96
N THR A 149 -8.13 -12.19 -12.98
CA THR A 149 -8.52 -11.21 -14.00
C THR A 149 -9.26 -11.82 -15.19
N ASN A 150 -9.32 -13.15 -15.30
CA ASN A 150 -10.05 -13.87 -16.35
C ASN A 150 -11.42 -14.43 -15.88
N HIS A 151 -11.89 -14.05 -14.68
CA HIS A 151 -13.23 -14.41 -14.22
C HIS A 151 -13.93 -13.20 -13.60
N PHE A 152 -14.32 -12.27 -14.48
CA PHE A 152 -15.47 -11.39 -14.26
C PHE A 152 -16.47 -11.68 -15.39
N PRO A 153 -17.62 -12.32 -15.11
CA PRO A 153 -18.84 -12.08 -15.88
C PRO A 153 -19.42 -10.69 -15.57
#